data_AF-A0A963M7I6-F1
#
_entry.id   AF-A0A963M7I6-F1
#
_cell.length_a   1.000
_cell.length_b   1.000
_cell.length_c   1.000
_cell.angle_alpha   90.00
_cell.angle_beta   90.00
_cell.angle_gamma   90.00
#
_symmetry.space_group_name_H-M   'P 1'
#
loop_
_entity.id
_entity.type
_entity.pdbx_description
1 polymer ?
#
loop_
_entity_poly.entity_id
_entity_poly.type
_entity_poly.pdbx_seq_one_letter_code
_entity_poly.pdbx_strand_id
1 'polypeptide(L)'
;AGVPPLGRPAWCRFIDARVAAHPQPLRGPSFSCAKVRPGSAEAMVCGDAALSALDRKLAATYAAARGKAAHERSSMLQAEQRGWIKGRNDCWKSEDRRACVQDAYVRRIAELQARYRLVPGTGPVTYVCDGNPADEVVATYFQTDPPTLIARRGDGQSLMFLQPSGSGARYQGRNESLWEHQGEALVTWGAGAPEMRCRLR
;
A
#
# COMPACT_ATOMS: atom_id res chain seq x y z
N ALA A 1 -42.76 21.78 5.06
CA ALA A 1 -43.16 20.46 5.59
C ALA A 1 -42.61 20.29 7.00
N GLY A 2 -43.45 19.97 7.98
CA GLY A 2 -43.09 19.85 9.39
C GLY A 2 -42.37 18.54 9.73
N VAL A 3 -41.63 18.52 10.84
CA VAL A 3 -40.92 17.34 11.36
C VAL A 3 -41.95 16.34 11.95
N PRO A 4 -41.94 15.05 11.58
CA PRO A 4 -42.86 14.06 12.14
C PRO A 4 -42.61 13.76 13.63
N PRO A 5 -43.62 13.25 14.38
CA PRO A 5 -43.47 12.87 15.78
C PRO A 5 -42.46 11.72 16.00
N LEU A 6 -41.63 11.83 17.04
CA LEU A 6 -40.66 10.82 17.45
C LEU A 6 -41.33 9.45 17.73
N GLY A 7 -40.63 8.36 17.44
CA GLY A 7 -41.07 6.99 17.73
C GLY A 7 -42.08 6.39 16.73
N ARG A 8 -42.36 7.06 15.60
CA ARG A 8 -43.23 6.54 14.53
C ARG A 8 -42.43 6.12 13.28
N PRO A 9 -42.93 5.17 12.46
CA PRO A 9 -42.28 4.81 11.19
C PRO A 9 -42.07 6.00 10.23
N ALA A 10 -42.95 7.01 10.29
CA ALA A 10 -42.80 8.25 9.52
C ALA A 10 -41.57 9.07 9.93
N TRP A 11 -41.17 8.99 11.20
CA TRP A 11 -39.95 9.64 11.70
C TRP A 11 -38.70 8.94 11.16
N CYS A 12 -38.66 7.60 11.14
CA CYS A 12 -37.52 6.86 10.56
C CYS A 12 -37.32 7.24 9.09
N ARG A 13 -38.39 7.19 8.28
CA ARG A 13 -38.32 7.58 6.85
C ARG A 13 -37.88 9.03 6.64
N PHE A 14 -38.29 9.93 7.54
CA PHE A 14 -37.89 11.33 7.50
C PHE A 14 -36.40 11.51 7.80
N ILE A 15 -35.85 10.77 8.77
CA ILE A 15 -34.41 10.74 9.03
C ILE A 15 -33.65 10.10 7.86
N ASP A 16 -34.09 8.96 7.35
CA ASP A 16 -33.45 8.26 6.23
C ASP A 16 -33.35 9.16 4.99
N ALA A 17 -34.43 9.86 4.65
CA ALA A 17 -34.44 10.81 3.54
C ALA A 17 -33.46 11.97 3.75
N ARG A 18 -33.27 12.43 5.00
CA ARG A 18 -32.31 13.51 5.29
C ARG A 18 -30.86 13.04 5.29
N VAL A 19 -30.59 11.84 5.80
CA VAL A 19 -29.26 11.20 5.74
C VAL A 19 -28.87 10.94 4.29
N ALA A 20 -29.80 10.45 3.47
CA ALA A 20 -29.58 10.23 2.03
C ALA A 20 -29.37 11.53 1.25
N ALA A 21 -30.06 12.62 1.62
CA ALA A 21 -29.93 13.92 0.96
C ALA A 21 -28.64 14.67 1.33
N HIS A 22 -28.01 14.35 2.45
CA HIS A 22 -26.76 14.97 2.91
C HIS A 22 -25.77 13.89 3.36
N PRO A 23 -25.20 13.12 2.42
CA PRO A 23 -24.09 12.24 2.75
C PRO A 23 -22.96 13.12 3.26
N GLN A 24 -22.75 13.16 4.58
CA GLN A 24 -21.59 13.82 5.11
C GLN A 24 -20.38 13.00 4.64
N PRO A 25 -19.46 13.57 3.85
CA PRO A 25 -18.20 12.89 3.63
C PRO A 25 -17.60 12.62 5.00
N LEU A 26 -17.11 11.40 5.25
CA LEU A 26 -16.40 11.08 6.48
C LEU A 26 -15.30 12.14 6.68
N ARG A 27 -15.52 13.07 7.62
CA ARG A 27 -14.71 14.30 7.76
C ARG A 27 -13.40 14.06 8.50
N GLY A 28 -12.95 12.82 8.61
CA GLY A 28 -11.75 12.45 9.36
C GLY A 28 -11.23 11.05 9.04
N PRO A 29 -10.12 10.64 9.67
CA PRO A 29 -9.51 9.34 9.45
C PRO A 29 -10.36 8.19 10.02
N SER A 30 -9.89 6.96 9.88
CA SER A 30 -10.48 5.74 10.44
C SER A 30 -10.36 5.63 11.97
N PHE A 31 -9.71 6.60 12.62
CA PHE A 31 -9.54 6.68 14.07
C PHE A 31 -10.08 8.00 14.63
N SER A 32 -10.26 8.05 15.97
CA SER A 32 -10.77 9.26 16.63
C SER A 32 -9.71 10.34 16.78
N CYS A 33 -10.04 11.55 16.33
CA CYS A 33 -9.20 12.74 16.48
C CYS A 33 -9.28 13.41 17.86
N ALA A 34 -10.17 12.93 18.76
CA ALA A 34 -10.48 13.64 20.00
C ALA A 34 -9.30 13.75 21.00
N LYS A 35 -8.32 12.85 20.93
CA LYS A 35 -7.21 12.76 21.90
C LYS A 35 -5.85 12.55 21.24
N VAL A 36 -5.69 13.01 19.99
CA VAL A 36 -4.39 12.95 19.31
C VAL A 36 -3.40 13.92 19.95
N ARG A 37 -2.14 13.50 20.08
CA ARG A 37 -1.09 14.36 20.63
C ARG A 37 -0.78 15.49 19.63
N PRO A 38 -0.79 16.77 20.05
CA PRO A 38 -0.40 17.87 19.16
C PRO A 38 0.98 17.65 18.54
N GLY A 39 1.10 17.96 17.25
CA GLY A 39 2.34 17.78 16.48
C GLY A 39 2.67 16.33 16.10
N SER A 40 1.84 15.34 16.43
CA SER A 40 2.03 13.97 15.96
C SER A 40 1.58 13.77 14.51
N ALA A 41 1.98 12.65 13.90
CA ALA A 41 1.50 12.26 12.58
C ALA A 41 -0.03 12.08 12.57
N GLU A 42 -0.62 11.54 13.64
CA GLU A 42 -2.08 11.42 13.79
C GLU A 42 -2.78 12.78 13.82
N ALA A 43 -2.21 13.78 14.53
CA ALA A 43 -2.76 15.13 14.52
C ALA A 43 -2.72 15.76 13.12
N MET A 44 -1.64 15.53 12.37
CA MET A 44 -1.55 15.96 10.97
C MET A 44 -2.60 15.27 10.08
N VAL A 45 -2.78 13.95 10.24
CA VAL A 45 -3.80 13.19 9.51
C VAL A 45 -5.20 13.72 9.82
N CYS A 46 -5.50 14.04 11.08
CA CYS A 46 -6.77 14.64 11.49
C CYS A 46 -7.02 16.03 10.90
N GLY A 47 -5.97 16.83 10.73
CA GLY A 47 -6.05 18.18 10.18
C GLY A 47 -6.06 18.23 8.64
N ASP A 48 -5.84 17.10 7.97
CA ASP A 48 -5.70 17.05 6.53
C ASP A 48 -6.66 16.07 5.85
N ALA A 49 -7.48 16.59 4.93
CA ALA A 49 -8.50 15.80 4.26
C ALA A 49 -7.92 14.69 3.35
N ALA A 50 -6.79 14.95 2.68
CA ALA A 50 -6.16 13.97 1.79
C ALA A 50 -5.49 12.85 2.58
N LEU A 51 -4.77 13.17 3.66
CA LEU A 51 -4.19 12.18 4.57
C LEU A 51 -5.27 11.38 5.31
N SER A 52 -6.37 12.03 5.72
CA SER A 52 -7.54 11.34 6.27
C SER A 52 -8.15 10.35 5.28
N ALA A 53 -8.24 10.71 4.00
CA ALA A 53 -8.73 9.80 2.96
C ALA A 53 -7.79 8.61 2.74
N LEU A 54 -6.47 8.84 2.76
CA LEU A 54 -5.47 7.79 2.69
C LEU A 54 -5.54 6.84 3.90
N ASP A 55 -5.75 7.36 5.10
CA ASP A 55 -5.93 6.56 6.30
C ASP A 55 -7.16 5.64 6.19
N ARG A 56 -8.30 6.17 5.75
CA ARG A 56 -9.50 5.35 5.49
C ARG A 56 -9.26 4.30 4.41
N LYS A 57 -8.56 4.66 3.32
CA LYS A 57 -8.21 3.72 2.25
C LYS A 57 -7.32 2.59 2.80
N LEU A 58 -6.32 2.92 3.61
CA LEU A 58 -5.47 1.92 4.25
C LEU A 58 -6.26 1.02 5.19
N ALA A 59 -7.19 1.55 5.99
CA ALA A 59 -8.03 0.76 6.87
C ALA A 59 -8.87 -0.27 6.08
N ALA A 60 -9.47 0.14 4.96
CA ALA A 60 -10.22 -0.76 4.08
C ALA A 60 -9.31 -1.83 3.43
N THR A 61 -8.15 -1.44 2.92
CA THR A 61 -7.16 -2.37 2.33
C THR A 61 -6.66 -3.38 3.36
N TYR A 62 -6.39 -2.93 4.59
CA TYR A 62 -5.96 -3.79 5.69
C TYR A 62 -7.04 -4.79 6.09
N ALA A 63 -8.31 -4.38 6.13
CA ALA A 63 -9.43 -5.29 6.38
C ALA A 63 -9.55 -6.36 5.28
N ALA A 64 -9.40 -5.99 4.01
CA ALA A 64 -9.39 -6.94 2.89
C ALA A 64 -8.19 -7.91 2.96
N ALA A 65 -6.99 -7.41 3.31
CA ALA A 65 -5.81 -8.23 3.51
C ALA A 65 -6.02 -9.26 4.65
N ARG A 66 -6.61 -8.84 5.78
CA ARG A 66 -6.97 -9.74 6.88
C ARG A 66 -7.95 -10.83 6.46
N GLY A 67 -8.94 -10.51 5.62
CA GLY A 67 -9.89 -11.50 5.11
C GLY A 67 -9.23 -12.58 4.23
N LYS A 68 -8.08 -12.28 3.61
CA LYS A 68 -7.29 -13.25 2.83
C LYS A 68 -6.19 -13.94 3.63
N ALA A 69 -5.78 -13.39 4.76
CA ALA A 69 -4.76 -14.00 5.62
C ALA A 69 -5.35 -15.23 6.32
N ALA A 70 -4.83 -16.42 6.02
CA ALA A 70 -5.12 -17.61 6.83
C ALA A 70 -4.79 -17.33 8.32
N HIS A 71 -5.44 -18.04 9.24
CA HIS A 71 -5.38 -17.78 10.68
C HIS A 71 -3.95 -17.54 11.24
N GLU A 72 -2.97 -18.32 10.79
CA GLU A 72 -1.57 -18.22 11.22
C GLU A 72 -0.87 -16.93 10.74
N ARG A 73 -1.26 -16.39 9.58
CA ARG A 73 -0.69 -15.15 9.03
C ARG A 73 -1.36 -13.90 9.56
N SER A 74 -2.51 -14.01 10.21
CA SER A 74 -3.24 -12.86 10.76
C SER A 74 -2.49 -12.17 11.91
N SER A 75 -1.77 -12.93 12.75
CA SER A 75 -0.98 -12.36 13.87
C SER A 75 0.23 -11.58 13.35
N MET A 76 0.92 -12.12 12.34
CA MET A 76 2.04 -11.49 11.67
C MET A 76 1.62 -10.20 10.97
N LEU A 77 0.53 -10.23 10.18
CA LEU A 77 -0.02 -9.03 9.53
C LEU A 77 -0.34 -7.91 10.54
N GLN A 78 -0.90 -8.27 11.71
CA GLN A 78 -1.17 -7.30 12.76
C GLN A 78 0.12 -6.71 13.36
N ALA A 79 1.15 -7.54 13.57
CA ALA A 79 2.45 -7.08 14.04
C ALA A 79 3.12 -6.14 13.03
N GLU A 80 3.11 -6.50 11.75
CA GLU A 80 3.60 -5.67 10.64
C GLU A 80 2.87 -4.33 10.59
N GLN A 81 1.53 -4.34 10.75
CA GLN A 81 0.75 -3.10 10.74
C GLN A 81 1.12 -2.18 11.91
N ARG A 82 1.33 -2.73 13.12
CA ARG A 82 1.85 -1.95 14.25
C ARG A 82 3.25 -1.39 13.98
N GLY A 83 4.12 -2.20 13.36
CA GLY A 83 5.45 -1.76 12.93
C GLY A 83 5.39 -0.62 11.92
N TRP A 84 4.52 -0.71 10.94
CA TRP A 84 4.28 0.35 9.95
C TRP A 84 3.78 1.65 10.60
N ILE A 85 2.85 1.59 11.57
CA ILE A 85 2.38 2.79 12.30
C ILE A 85 3.56 3.50 12.98
N LYS A 86 4.48 2.74 13.61
CA LYS A 86 5.69 3.32 14.20
C LYS A 86 6.58 3.99 13.15
N GLY A 87 6.77 3.34 12.00
CA GLY A 87 7.53 3.90 10.87
C GLY A 87 6.92 5.19 10.32
N ARG A 88 5.61 5.25 10.11
CA ARG A 88 4.90 6.48 9.73
C ARG A 88 5.11 7.58 10.77
N ASN A 89 5.07 7.23 12.05
CA ASN A 89 5.24 8.21 13.12
C ASN A 89 6.65 8.80 13.16
N ASP A 90 7.66 8.08 12.67
CA ASP A 90 9.03 8.58 12.52
C ASP A 90 9.20 9.68 11.46
N CYS A 91 8.16 9.98 10.67
CA CYS A 91 8.16 11.12 9.74
C CYS A 91 8.39 12.48 10.41
N TRP A 92 8.33 12.58 11.75
CA TRP A 92 8.76 13.78 12.47
C TRP A 92 10.22 14.17 12.19
N LYS A 93 11.05 13.19 11.81
CA LYS A 93 12.48 13.35 11.46
C LYS A 93 12.69 13.89 10.04
N SER A 94 11.67 13.88 9.19
CA SER A 94 11.76 14.37 7.81
C SER A 94 11.66 15.90 7.75
N GLU A 95 12.34 16.50 6.78
CA GLU A 95 12.19 17.94 6.45
C GLU A 95 10.76 18.23 5.97
N ASP A 96 10.24 17.41 5.05
CA ASP A 96 8.84 17.43 4.63
C ASP A 96 8.04 16.31 5.32
N ARG A 97 7.61 16.60 6.54
CA ARG A 97 6.82 15.68 7.38
C ARG A 97 5.52 15.26 6.69
N ARG A 98 4.88 16.16 5.94
CA ARG A 98 3.60 15.87 5.29
C ARG A 98 3.79 14.91 4.13
N ALA A 99 4.75 15.18 3.24
CA ALA A 99 5.07 14.30 2.14
C ALA A 99 5.52 12.93 2.63
N CYS A 100 6.31 12.86 3.72
CA CYS A 100 6.69 11.61 4.36
C CYS A 100 5.47 10.79 4.82
N VAL A 101 4.52 11.43 5.52
CA VAL A 101 3.29 10.74 5.97
C VAL A 101 2.46 10.25 4.79
N GLN A 102 2.32 11.08 3.75
CA GLN A 102 1.61 10.72 2.52
C GLN A 102 2.23 9.49 1.84
N ASP A 103 3.54 9.51 1.61
CA ASP A 103 4.29 8.41 1.00
C ASP A 103 4.19 7.12 1.83
N ALA A 104 4.27 7.23 3.17
CA ALA A 104 4.11 6.09 4.07
C ALA A 104 2.73 5.41 3.92
N TYR A 105 1.64 6.17 3.73
CA TYR A 105 0.33 5.59 3.44
C TYR A 105 0.28 4.95 2.06
N VAL A 106 0.69 5.70 1.03
CA VAL A 106 0.61 5.26 -0.37
C VAL A 106 1.37 3.95 -0.55
N ARG A 107 2.61 3.87 -0.08
CA ARG A 107 3.44 2.66 -0.18
C ARG A 107 2.83 1.48 0.57
N ARG A 108 2.27 1.70 1.77
CA ARG A 108 1.66 0.61 2.55
C ARG A 108 0.39 0.08 1.91
N ILE A 109 -0.43 0.96 1.33
CA ILE A 109 -1.62 0.56 0.57
C ILE A 109 -1.20 -0.33 -0.61
N ALA A 110 -0.26 0.12 -1.42
CA ALA A 110 0.26 -0.64 -2.56
C ALA A 110 0.90 -1.97 -2.13
N GLU A 111 1.70 -1.97 -1.06
CA GLU A 111 2.27 -3.19 -0.48
C GLU A 111 1.21 -4.23 -0.12
N LEU A 112 0.19 -3.84 0.64
CA LEU A 112 -0.87 -4.76 1.05
C LEU A 112 -1.68 -5.24 -0.16
N GLN A 113 -1.94 -4.35 -1.12
CA GLN A 113 -2.61 -4.72 -2.37
C GLN A 113 -1.83 -5.77 -3.16
N ALA A 114 -0.52 -5.61 -3.30
CA ALA A 114 0.32 -6.56 -4.02
C ALA A 114 0.46 -7.90 -3.25
N ARG A 115 0.87 -7.84 -1.98
CA ARG A 115 1.14 -9.05 -1.16
C ARG A 115 -0.09 -9.94 -0.99
N TYR A 116 -1.27 -9.33 -0.86
CA TYR A 116 -2.53 -10.05 -0.69
C TYR A 116 -3.34 -10.16 -1.98
N ARG A 117 -2.75 -9.85 -3.14
CA ARG A 117 -3.39 -9.96 -4.46
C ARG A 117 -4.77 -9.27 -4.49
N LEU A 118 -4.87 -8.06 -3.94
CA LEU A 118 -6.13 -7.28 -3.87
C LEU A 118 -6.38 -6.43 -5.12
N VAL A 119 -5.43 -6.42 -6.05
CA VAL A 119 -5.53 -5.81 -7.37
C VAL A 119 -5.06 -6.82 -8.43
N PRO A 120 -5.43 -6.62 -9.70
CA PRO A 120 -4.92 -7.45 -10.80
C PRO A 120 -3.39 -7.44 -10.84
N GLY A 121 -2.83 -8.59 -11.20
CA GLY A 121 -1.40 -8.72 -11.47
C GLY A 121 -1.12 -9.51 -12.74
N THR A 122 0.00 -9.21 -13.38
CA THR A 122 0.47 -9.79 -14.64
C THR A 122 1.74 -10.61 -14.38
N GLY A 123 1.74 -11.86 -14.83
CA GLY A 123 2.81 -12.83 -14.61
C GLY A 123 2.28 -14.18 -14.07
N PRO A 124 3.16 -15.05 -13.51
CA PRO A 124 4.57 -14.82 -13.29
C PRO A 124 5.36 -14.69 -14.61
N VAL A 125 6.30 -13.76 -14.65
CA VAL A 125 7.30 -13.63 -15.70
C VAL A 125 8.60 -14.20 -15.16
N THR A 126 9.19 -15.14 -15.88
CA THR A 126 10.44 -15.79 -15.48
C THR A 126 11.61 -15.22 -16.27
N TYR A 127 12.65 -14.81 -15.55
CA TYR A 127 13.92 -14.38 -16.11
C TYR A 127 15.02 -15.38 -15.73
N VAL A 128 15.86 -15.77 -16.69
CA VAL A 128 17.07 -16.57 -16.47
C VAL A 128 18.26 -15.61 -16.40
N CYS A 129 19.00 -15.63 -15.30
CA CYS A 129 20.10 -14.72 -15.03
C CYS A 129 21.46 -15.34 -15.34
N ASP A 130 22.36 -14.54 -15.91
CA ASP A 130 23.77 -14.88 -16.21
C ASP A 130 23.95 -16.19 -17.00
N GLY A 131 22.94 -16.58 -17.78
CA GLY A 131 22.93 -17.79 -18.59
C GLY A 131 22.79 -19.10 -17.82
N ASN A 132 22.49 -19.04 -16.51
CA ASN A 132 22.31 -20.21 -15.67
C ASN A 132 20.81 -20.53 -15.44
N PRO A 133 20.27 -21.63 -15.99
CA PRO A 133 18.86 -21.99 -15.79
C PRO A 133 18.45 -22.24 -14.34
N ALA A 134 19.39 -22.46 -13.42
CA ALA A 134 19.11 -22.58 -12.00
C ALA A 134 19.01 -21.23 -11.29
N ASP A 135 19.51 -20.14 -11.90
CA ASP A 135 19.43 -18.79 -11.36
C ASP A 135 18.26 -18.03 -12.01
N GLU A 136 17.08 -18.21 -11.45
CA GLU A 136 15.86 -17.61 -11.96
C GLU A 136 15.32 -16.51 -11.04
N VAL A 137 14.83 -15.45 -11.68
CA VAL A 137 14.03 -14.40 -11.03
C VAL A 137 12.62 -14.49 -11.57
N VAL A 138 11.65 -14.73 -10.68
CA VAL A 138 10.23 -14.84 -11.03
C VAL A 138 9.49 -13.61 -10.53
N ALA A 139 9.02 -12.76 -11.44
CA ALA A 139 8.35 -11.51 -11.12
C ALA A 139 6.84 -11.60 -11.36
N THR A 140 6.03 -11.00 -10.49
CA THR A 140 4.64 -10.65 -10.82
C THR A 140 4.44 -9.15 -10.63
N TYR A 141 3.91 -8.49 -11.65
CA TYR A 141 3.63 -7.05 -11.68
C TYR A 141 2.20 -6.78 -11.23
N PHE A 142 1.94 -5.67 -10.56
CA PHE A 142 0.63 -5.34 -9.99
C PHE A 142 0.19 -3.93 -10.35
N GLN A 143 -1.11 -3.80 -10.63
CA GLN A 143 -1.78 -2.53 -10.91
C GLN A 143 -2.06 -1.75 -9.61
N THR A 144 -1.03 -1.52 -8.80
CA THR A 144 -1.07 -0.64 -7.62
C THR A 144 -0.71 0.79 -8.01
N ASP A 145 -0.86 1.73 -7.06
CA ASP A 145 -0.42 3.11 -7.23
C ASP A 145 0.53 3.50 -6.07
N PRO A 146 1.84 3.70 -6.32
CA PRO A 146 2.52 3.48 -7.60
C PRO A 146 2.57 1.99 -7.98
N PRO A 147 2.81 1.64 -9.26
CA PRO A 147 2.91 0.26 -9.70
C PRO A 147 3.99 -0.51 -8.93
N THR A 148 3.69 -1.76 -8.60
CA THR A 148 4.59 -2.62 -7.83
C THR A 148 4.89 -3.90 -8.56
N LEU A 149 6.02 -4.52 -8.21
CA LEU A 149 6.26 -5.92 -8.52
C LEU A 149 6.64 -6.69 -7.27
N ILE A 150 6.36 -7.99 -7.27
CA ILE A 150 6.92 -8.95 -6.33
C ILE A 150 7.82 -9.88 -7.13
N ALA A 151 9.12 -9.83 -6.87
CA ALA A 151 10.10 -10.75 -7.44
C ALA A 151 10.48 -11.82 -6.42
N ARG A 152 10.74 -13.04 -6.89
CA ARG A 152 11.30 -14.15 -6.11
C ARG A 152 12.58 -14.65 -6.77
N ARG A 153 13.57 -15.00 -5.95
CA ARG A 153 14.82 -15.64 -6.36
C ARG A 153 15.26 -16.57 -5.23
N GLY A 154 15.34 -17.88 -5.52
CA GLY A 154 15.49 -18.89 -4.48
C GLY A 154 14.40 -18.77 -3.41
N ASP A 155 14.79 -18.78 -2.13
CA ASP A 155 13.88 -18.59 -0.99
C ASP A 155 13.55 -17.10 -0.70
N GLY A 156 14.21 -16.18 -1.41
CA GLY A 156 14.01 -14.75 -1.23
C GLY A 156 12.80 -14.21 -1.99
N GLN A 157 12.15 -13.19 -1.41
CA GLN A 157 11.13 -12.40 -2.08
C GLN A 157 11.32 -10.91 -1.79
N SER A 158 11.21 -10.07 -2.82
CA SER A 158 11.25 -8.61 -2.68
C SER A 158 10.03 -7.96 -3.31
N LEU A 159 9.45 -6.99 -2.58
CA LEU A 159 8.46 -6.06 -3.12
C LEU A 159 9.19 -4.81 -3.58
N MET A 160 8.97 -4.40 -4.82
CA MET A 160 9.61 -3.23 -5.42
C MET A 160 8.57 -2.29 -6.01
N PHE A 161 8.88 -1.00 -6.02
CA PHE A 161 8.03 0.06 -6.56
C PHE A 161 8.64 0.63 -7.83
N LEU A 162 7.82 0.91 -8.83
CA LEU A 162 8.24 1.61 -10.04
C LEU A 162 8.88 2.95 -9.67
N GLN A 163 10.04 3.24 -10.26
CA GLN A 163 10.77 4.48 -10.12
C GLN A 163 10.79 5.23 -11.46
N PRO A 164 10.87 6.56 -11.46
CA PRO A 164 11.14 7.32 -12.67
C PRO A 164 12.43 6.84 -13.37
N SER A 165 12.35 6.60 -14.67
CA SER A 165 13.48 6.17 -15.52
C SER A 165 13.42 6.85 -16.88
N GLY A 166 14.58 7.15 -17.47
CA GLY A 166 14.68 7.75 -18.81
C GLY A 166 14.43 6.75 -19.95
N SER A 167 14.50 5.45 -19.68
CA SER A 167 14.21 4.36 -20.60
C SER A 167 13.93 3.07 -19.82
N GLY A 168 13.04 2.22 -20.33
CA GLY A 168 12.65 0.97 -19.67
C GLY A 168 11.88 1.17 -18.35
N ALA A 169 11.52 0.07 -17.70
CA ALA A 169 10.79 0.09 -16.43
C ALA A 169 11.70 -0.30 -15.28
N ARG A 170 12.04 0.66 -14.40
CA ARG A 170 12.88 0.42 -13.23
C ARG A 170 12.03 0.26 -11.97
N TYR A 171 12.14 -0.88 -11.31
CA TYR A 171 11.54 -1.15 -10.02
C TYR A 171 12.62 -1.24 -8.95
N GLN A 172 12.36 -0.63 -7.80
CA GLN A 172 13.30 -0.55 -6.68
C GLN A 172 12.62 -1.01 -5.38
N GLY A 173 13.19 -2.03 -4.76
CA GLY A 173 12.91 -2.47 -3.40
C GLY A 173 13.88 -1.84 -2.40
N ARG A 174 13.96 -2.42 -1.20
CA ARG A 174 14.85 -1.90 -0.15
C ARG A 174 16.31 -2.05 -0.53
N ASN A 175 16.69 -3.24 -1.02
CA ASN A 175 18.06 -3.57 -1.40
C ASN A 175 18.13 -4.24 -2.77
N GLU A 176 16.99 -4.47 -3.40
CA GLU A 176 16.88 -5.15 -4.68
C GLU A 176 16.36 -4.19 -5.74
N SER A 177 16.76 -4.40 -6.99
CA SER A 177 16.26 -3.67 -8.15
C SER A 177 16.02 -4.62 -9.31
N LEU A 178 15.07 -4.25 -10.16
CA LEU A 178 14.83 -4.89 -11.45
C LEU A 178 14.58 -3.77 -12.46
N TRP A 179 15.43 -3.68 -13.48
CA TRP A 179 15.29 -2.71 -14.56
C TRP A 179 15.14 -3.44 -15.89
N GLU A 180 13.93 -3.44 -16.44
CA GLU A 180 13.62 -4.09 -17.71
C GLU A 180 13.75 -3.10 -18.87
N HIS A 181 14.41 -3.55 -19.94
CA HIS A 181 14.49 -2.86 -21.20
C HIS A 181 14.59 -3.86 -22.37
N GLN A 182 13.57 -3.87 -23.23
CA GLN A 182 13.55 -4.63 -24.50
C GLN A 182 13.77 -6.15 -24.33
N GLY A 183 13.21 -6.75 -23.27
CA GLY A 183 13.30 -8.21 -23.03
C GLY A 183 14.57 -8.67 -22.30
N GLU A 184 15.48 -7.74 -21.98
CA GLU A 184 16.54 -7.94 -21.00
C GLU A 184 16.20 -7.20 -19.70
N ALA A 185 16.64 -7.75 -18.57
CA ALA A 185 16.48 -7.15 -17.25
C ALA A 185 17.81 -7.14 -16.50
N LEU A 186 18.16 -5.98 -15.94
CA LEU A 186 19.26 -5.85 -15.00
C LEU A 186 18.71 -6.00 -13.58
N VAL A 187 19.24 -6.97 -12.83
CA VAL A 187 18.75 -7.30 -11.48
C VAL A 187 19.87 -7.18 -10.46
N THR A 188 19.64 -6.45 -9.38
CA THR A 188 20.47 -6.49 -8.18
C THR A 188 19.69 -7.14 -7.06
N TRP A 189 20.27 -8.13 -6.37
CA TRP A 189 19.60 -8.88 -5.31
C TRP A 189 20.34 -8.74 -3.97
N GLY A 190 20.17 -7.60 -3.31
CA GLY A 190 20.77 -7.30 -2.01
C GLY A 190 21.73 -6.12 -2.04
N ALA A 191 22.04 -5.57 -0.86
CA ALA A 191 22.89 -4.40 -0.75
C ALA A 191 24.33 -4.73 -1.15
N GLY A 192 24.85 -4.03 -2.16
CA GLY A 192 26.20 -4.26 -2.70
C GLY A 192 26.36 -5.57 -3.47
N ALA A 193 25.27 -6.28 -3.78
CA ALA A 193 25.33 -7.47 -4.62
C ALA A 193 25.69 -7.08 -6.08
N PRO A 194 26.39 -7.95 -6.82
CA PRO A 194 26.64 -7.72 -8.23
C PRO A 194 25.33 -7.66 -9.02
N GLU A 195 25.31 -6.86 -10.07
CA GLU A 195 24.21 -6.81 -11.03
C GLU A 195 24.26 -8.04 -11.94
N MET A 196 23.11 -8.69 -12.10
CA MET A 196 22.90 -9.86 -12.95
C MET A 196 22.20 -9.44 -14.23
N ARG A 197 22.58 -10.05 -15.35
CA ARG A 197 21.92 -9.86 -16.64
C ARG A 197 20.93 -10.99 -16.85
N CYS A 198 19.65 -10.67 -16.84
CA CYS A 198 18.59 -11.65 -16.96
C CYS A 198 17.81 -11.48 -18.25
N ARG A 199 17.40 -12.59 -18.86
CA ARG A 199 16.59 -12.62 -20.09
C ARG A 199 15.29 -13.33 -19.84
N LEU A 200 14.23 -12.90 -20.52
CA LEU A 200 12.96 -13.61 -20.51
C LEU A 200 13.18 -15.07 -20.95
N ARG A 201 12.61 -16.00 -20.18
CA ARG A 201 12.62 -17.43 -20.50
C ARG A 201 11.59 -17.76 -21.58
#